data_AF-A0A6I5ZV49-F1
#
_entry.id   AF-A0A6I5ZV49-F1
#
_cell.length_a   1.000
_cell.length_b   1.000
_cell.length_c   1.000
_cell.angle_alpha   90.00
_cell.angle_beta   90.00
_cell.angle_gamma   90.00
#
_symmetry.space_group_name_H-M   'P 1'
#
loop_
_entity.id
_entity.type
_entity.pdbx_description
1 polymer ?
#
loop_
_entity_poly.entity_id
_entity_poly.type
_entity_poly.pdbx_seq_one_letter_code
_entity_poly.pdbx_strand_id
1 'polypeptide(L)'
;MEVRFPVTLENGVIIHEDNEPFEFENEQRFNGHDADGNRITNIVGFDGEYLLKWCPHCEQILPSIDFGPEGRPSSDPKLRRDQSWCLVCRARE
;
A
#
# COMPACT_ATOMS: atom_id res chain seq x y z
N MET A 1 6.37 -3.13 1.00
CA MET A 1 7.35 -2.50 0.12
C MET A 1 7.57 -1.14 0.74
N GLU A 2 8.80 -0.67 0.93
CA GLU A 2 9.02 0.71 1.35
C GLU A 2 8.47 1.63 0.26
N VAL A 3 7.56 2.53 0.63
CA VAL A 3 6.82 3.38 -0.30
C VAL A 3 7.54 4.71 -0.43
N ARG A 4 7.68 5.22 -1.66
CA ARG A 4 8.19 6.57 -1.92
C ARG A 4 7.06 7.56 -2.20
N PHE A 5 6.98 8.62 -1.42
CA PHE A 5 6.02 9.71 -1.65
C PHE A 5 6.52 10.69 -2.73
N PRO A 6 5.62 11.35 -3.49
CA PRO A 6 4.16 11.23 -3.41
C PRO A 6 3.63 9.93 -4.02
N VAL A 7 2.50 9.50 -3.49
CA VAL A 7 1.75 8.33 -3.95
C VAL A 7 0.53 8.78 -4.72
N THR A 8 0.38 8.32 -5.97
CA THR A 8 -0.78 8.63 -6.82
C THR A 8 -1.72 7.44 -6.88
N LEU A 9 -2.94 7.60 -6.39
CA LEU A 9 -3.98 6.58 -6.40
C LEU A 9 -4.84 6.66 -7.68
N GLU A 10 -5.44 5.53 -8.07
CA GLU A 10 -6.28 5.38 -9.26
C GLU A 10 -7.56 6.24 -9.23
N ASN A 11 -7.99 6.68 -8.05
CA ASN A 11 -9.09 7.64 -7.88
C ASN A 11 -8.66 9.11 -8.03
N GLY A 12 -7.39 9.39 -8.31
CA GLY A 12 -6.84 10.73 -8.47
C GLY A 12 -6.34 11.38 -7.17
N VAL A 13 -6.48 10.72 -6.02
CA VAL A 13 -5.89 11.20 -4.76
C VAL A 13 -4.37 11.10 -4.83
N ILE A 14 -3.69 12.16 -4.39
CA ILE A 14 -2.24 12.18 -4.23
C ILE A 14 -1.95 12.30 -2.73
N ILE A 15 -1.17 11.35 -2.20
CA ILE A 15 -0.75 11.33 -0.80
C ILE A 15 0.70 11.79 -0.76
N HIS A 16 0.98 12.80 0.06
CA HIS A 16 2.32 13.26 0.38
C HIS A 16 2.72 12.79 1.78
N GLU A 17 4.02 12.82 2.07
CA GLU A 17 4.57 12.41 3.38
C GLU A 17 4.10 13.35 4.52
N ASP A 18 3.76 14.60 4.19
CA ASP A 18 3.29 15.63 5.12
C ASP A 18 1.75 15.73 5.21
N ASN A 19 1.02 14.81 4.58
CA ASN A 19 -0.44 14.75 4.73
C ASN A 19 -0.82 14.44 6.19
N GLU A 20 -1.89 15.08 6.66
CA GLU A 20 -2.55 14.64 7.91
C GLU A 20 -3.09 13.21 7.77
N PRO A 21 -3.15 12.43 8.85
CA PRO A 21 -3.71 11.07 8.82
C PRO A 21 -5.17 11.06 8.33
N PHE A 22 -5.52 10.09 7.50
CA PHE A 22 -6.89 9.90 7.02
C PHE A 22 -7.15 8.44 6.61
N GLU A 23 -8.43 8.07 6.60
CA GLU A 23 -8.93 6.82 6.02
C GLU A 23 -10.06 7.13 5.03
N PHE A 24 -10.18 6.33 3.97
CA PHE A 24 -11.28 6.45 3.03
C PHE A 24 -12.57 5.91 3.64
N GLU A 25 -13.68 6.57 3.36
CA GLU A 25 -14.99 6.16 3.86
C GLU A 25 -15.51 4.88 3.18
N ASN A 26 -16.50 4.22 3.80
CA ASN A 26 -17.27 3.12 3.21
C ASN A 26 -16.42 1.95 2.67
N GLU A 27 -15.36 1.58 3.40
CA GLU A 27 -14.46 0.47 3.04
C GLU A 27 -13.81 0.63 1.65
N GLN A 28 -13.75 1.87 1.16
CA GLN A 28 -13.12 2.16 -0.12
C GLN A 28 -11.63 1.82 -0.06
N ARG A 29 -11.18 1.15 -1.12
CA ARG A 29 -9.78 0.79 -1.31
C ARG A 29 -9.36 1.10 -2.72
N PHE A 30 -8.18 1.67 -2.84
CA PHE A 30 -7.63 2.08 -4.12
C PHE A 30 -6.26 1.45 -4.33
N ASN A 31 -5.90 1.26 -5.58
CA ASN A 31 -4.51 0.97 -5.94
C ASN A 31 -3.87 2.25 -6.43
N GLY A 32 -2.57 2.22 -6.62
CA GLY A 32 -1.83 3.37 -7.11
C GLY A 32 -0.39 3.05 -7.44
N HIS A 33 0.39 4.09 -7.62
CA HIS A 33 1.82 4.01 -7.80
C HIS A 33 2.52 5.00 -6.88
N ASP A 34 3.66 4.60 -6.36
CA ASP A 34 4.55 5.47 -5.59
C ASP A 34 5.39 6.36 -6.55
N ALA A 35 6.25 7.22 -5.99
CA ALA A 35 7.07 8.15 -6.77
C ALA A 35 8.10 7.48 -7.68
N ASP A 36 8.49 6.24 -7.37
CA ASP A 36 9.40 5.43 -8.18
C ASP A 36 8.64 4.64 -9.27
N GLY A 37 7.31 4.74 -9.31
CA GLY A 37 6.45 4.00 -10.23
C GLY A 37 6.13 2.58 -9.76
N ASN A 38 6.50 2.20 -8.53
CA ASN A 38 6.16 0.89 -7.99
C ASN A 38 4.66 0.80 -7.70
N ARG A 39 4.09 -0.37 -8.00
CA ARG A 39 2.66 -0.61 -7.81
C ARG A 39 2.34 -0.85 -6.33
N ILE A 40 1.36 -0.13 -5.82
CA ILE A 40 0.78 -0.36 -4.49
C ILE A 40 -0.70 -0.73 -4.63
N THR A 41 -1.21 -1.55 -3.72
CA THR A 41 -2.57 -2.12 -3.84
C THR A 41 -3.32 -2.15 -2.51
N ASN A 42 -4.65 -2.10 -2.56
CA ASN A 42 -5.52 -2.13 -1.37
C ASN A 42 -5.23 -1.02 -0.34
N ILE A 43 -4.90 0.18 -0.80
CA ILE A 43 -4.71 1.34 0.07
C ILE A 43 -6.07 1.82 0.56
N VAL A 44 -6.21 1.94 1.88
CA VAL A 44 -7.44 2.42 2.56
C VAL A 44 -7.23 3.76 3.27
N GLY A 45 -6.00 4.26 3.34
CA GLY A 45 -5.70 5.52 4.02
C GLY A 45 -4.21 5.76 4.20
N PHE A 46 -3.90 6.68 5.11
CA PHE A 46 -2.56 7.08 5.53
C PHE A 46 -2.60 7.41 7.03
N ASP A 47 -1.66 6.92 7.83
CA ASP A 47 -1.65 7.15 9.29
C ASP A 47 -0.76 8.32 9.73
N GLY A 48 -0.18 9.06 8.77
CA GLY A 48 0.79 10.14 9.01
C GLY A 48 2.24 9.71 8.82
N GLU A 49 2.52 8.40 8.69
CA GLU A 49 3.87 7.86 8.46
C GLU A 49 3.86 6.79 7.35
N TYR A 50 2.89 5.88 7.38
CA TYR A 50 2.74 4.79 6.43
C TYR A 50 1.36 4.80 5.75
N LEU A 51 1.31 4.26 4.52
CA LEU A 51 0.04 3.95 3.90
C LEU A 51 -0.69 2.87 4.70
N LEU A 52 -1.97 3.06 4.95
CA LEU A 52 -2.84 2.03 5.52
C LEU A 52 -3.33 1.10 4.42
N LYS A 53 -3.20 -0.20 4.65
CA LYS A 53 -3.48 -1.24 3.67
C LYS A 53 -4.40 -2.32 4.23
N TRP A 54 -5.36 -2.74 3.43
CA TRP A 54 -6.26 -3.85 3.80
C TRP A 54 -5.72 -5.22 3.33
N CYS A 55 -5.69 -6.18 4.24
CA CYS A 55 -5.32 -7.56 3.94
C CYS A 55 -6.55 -8.41 3.65
N PRO A 56 -6.70 -9.02 2.44
CA PRO A 56 -7.86 -9.83 2.09
C PRO A 56 -7.93 -11.19 2.78
N HIS A 57 -6.87 -11.62 3.47
CA HIS A 57 -6.83 -12.94 4.11
C HIS A 57 -7.27 -12.88 5.58
N CYS A 58 -6.89 -11.83 6.32
CA CYS A 58 -7.31 -11.64 7.71
C CYS A 58 -8.27 -10.47 7.92
N GLU A 59 -8.61 -9.76 6.84
CA GLU A 59 -9.52 -8.60 6.82
C GLU A 59 -9.08 -7.41 7.69
N GLN A 60 -7.81 -7.39 8.10
CA GLN A 60 -7.25 -6.31 8.92
C GLN A 60 -6.69 -5.17 8.06
N ILE A 61 -6.84 -3.95 8.56
CA ILE A 61 -6.12 -2.76 8.09
C ILE A 61 -4.81 -2.69 8.86
N LEU A 62 -3.68 -2.65 8.14
CA LEU A 62 -2.34 -2.63 8.71
C LEU A 62 -1.47 -1.63 7.93
N PRO A 63 -0.43 -1.05 8.57
CA PRO A 63 0.57 -0.26 7.88
C PRO A 63 1.22 -1.00 6.70
N SER A 64 1.61 -0.28 5.65
CA SER A 64 2.17 -0.87 4.44
C SER A 64 3.46 -1.66 4.64
N ILE A 65 4.19 -1.36 5.72
CA ILE A 65 5.41 -2.09 6.11
C ILE A 65 5.12 -3.53 6.55
N ASP A 66 3.94 -3.80 7.12
CA ASP A 66 3.50 -5.14 7.55
C ASP A 66 3.15 -6.07 6.39
N PHE A 67 3.25 -5.57 5.15
CA PHE A 67 3.15 -6.37 3.92
C PHE A 67 4.53 -6.74 3.36
N GLY A 68 5.62 -6.44 4.06
CA GLY A 68 7.00 -6.79 3.72
C GLY A 68 7.70 -5.71 2.91
N PRO A 69 8.78 -5.08 3.41
CA PRO A 69 9.38 -3.85 2.87
C PRO A 69 10.04 -4.01 1.49
N GLU A 70 10.28 -5.22 1.02
CA GLU A 70 10.90 -5.48 -0.28
C GLU A 70 9.87 -5.47 -1.41
N GLY A 71 8.61 -5.81 -1.12
CA GLY A 71 7.63 -6.13 -2.18
C GLY A 71 8.06 -7.33 -3.02
N ARG A 72 7.42 -7.50 -4.19
CA ARG A 72 7.71 -8.55 -5.17
C ARG A 72 7.99 -7.94 -6.56
N PRO A 73 8.72 -8.64 -7.44
CA PRO A 73 8.89 -8.20 -8.83
C PRO A 73 7.53 -7.98 -9.52
N SER A 74 7.46 -6.94 -10.36
CA SER A 74 6.35 -6.72 -11.28
C SER A 74 6.63 -7.39 -12.63
N SER A 75 5.76 -7.19 -13.62
CA SER A 75 6.00 -7.62 -15.02
C SER A 75 7.18 -6.88 -15.65
N ASP A 76 7.40 -5.61 -15.27
CA ASP A 76 8.63 -4.89 -15.56
C ASP A 76 9.66 -5.23 -14.46
N PRO A 77 10.83 -5.80 -14.80
CA PRO A 77 11.84 -6.18 -13.81
C PRO A 77 12.46 -4.99 -13.05
N LYS A 78 12.29 -3.75 -13.56
CA LYS A 78 12.74 -2.53 -12.89
C LYS A 78 11.75 -2.03 -11.84
N LEU A 79 10.50 -2.51 -11.88
CA LEU A 79 9.44 -2.07 -10.99
C LEU A 79 9.08 -3.18 -10.01
N ARG A 80 8.66 -2.76 -8.82
CA ARG A 80 8.15 -3.65 -7.80
C ARG A 80 6.66 -3.44 -7.63
N ARG A 81 6.03 -4.44 -7.04
CA ARG A 81 4.67 -4.35 -6.53
C ARG A 81 4.67 -4.79 -5.08
N ASP A 82 3.88 -4.13 -4.25
CA ASP A 82 3.59 -4.63 -2.92
C ASP A 82 2.88 -6.01 -2.92
N GLN A 83 2.76 -6.57 -1.72
CA GLN A 83 2.07 -7.84 -1.53
C GLN A 83 0.63 -7.57 -1.10
N SER A 84 -0.30 -8.40 -1.57
CA SER A 84 -1.72 -8.31 -1.18
C SER A 84 -1.93 -8.79 0.25
N TRP A 85 -1.18 -9.79 0.73
CA TRP A 85 -1.34 -10.39 2.06
C TRP A 85 -0.28 -9.86 3.03
N CYS A 86 -0.66 -9.64 4.29
CA CYS A 86 0.29 -9.23 5.32
C CYS A 86 1.30 -10.35 5.61
N LEU A 87 2.44 -10.00 6.20
CA LEU A 87 3.53 -10.91 6.55
C LEU A 87 3.03 -12.11 7.38
N VAL A 88 2.13 -11.85 8.34
CA VAL A 88 1.56 -12.90 9.21
C VAL A 88 0.75 -13.92 8.41
N CYS A 89 -0.10 -13.47 7.48
CA CYS A 89 -0.90 -14.37 6.64
C CYS A 89 -0.04 -15.16 5.67
N ARG A 90 0.97 -14.53 5.04
CA ARG A 90 1.88 -15.23 4.12
C ARG A 90 2.73 -16.29 4.80
N ALA A 91 3.09 -16.12 6.06
CA ALA A 91 3.89 -17.11 6.80
C ALA A 91 3.11 -18.39 7.14
N ARG A 92 1.80 -18.42 6.91
CA ARG A 92 0.91 -19.56 7.19
C ARG A 92 0.51 -20.34 5.92
N GLU A 93 0.99 -19.90 4.76
CA GLU A 93 0.83 -20.56 3.46
C GLU A 93 2.04 -21.49 3.20
#